data_AF-A0A852RSI6-F1
#
_entry.id   AF-A0A852RSI6-F1
#
_cell.length_a   1.000
_cell.length_b   1.000
_cell.length_c   1.000
_cell.angle_alpha   90.00
_cell.angle_beta   90.00
_cell.angle_gamma   90.00
#
_symmetry.space_group_name_H-M   'P 1'
#
loop_
_entity.id
_entity.type
_entity.pdbx_description
1 polymer ?
#
loop_
_entity_poly.entity_id
_entity_poly.type
_entity_poly.pdbx_seq_one_letter_code
_entity_poly.pdbx_strand_id
1 'polypeptide(L)'
;MNVRKFASFVAFALAGAGLVAVPAPAAHAADPVYWSYAASTGATYVKVLDGVVQSDLTAQSGVTGGAKSSSSKNSTAAVNVLNLAQLGAVETKTDAVVSQVLGQPQTTLKSWARVANVSLLGGLITADALETDVTTTGRADGNGSYTANSKLANIKIAGVKLPLNIPKNYAVTIPGVASVTLNYTLHGKYDQDEGDLIGTMGWAVGVTLLQPLGGYSAGVTLLVNPVNQYLSEVSPSSGASFGGTAYGSRIQAHVGDDITVVSDPTARVGTPVGGSNGRTLTNSTLSVKVPGILTTGAITSTTTSKKDAFGNGEITNTNRTAGINLLGGLVKATAVKVTASGKLQDGAYTGSMKMELVNLVIAGQTIPIDVSPNTILNIAGLGQVALNLQQTSTAGAFQNAITAVRITLDTAQAGLPVGAVIELGVAYTAIAPPAA
;
A
#
# COMPACT_ATOMS: atom_id res chain seq x y z
N MET A 1 -7.76 55.33 34.49
CA MET A 1 -6.57 56.09 34.94
C MET A 1 -5.78 55.20 35.87
N ASN A 2 -4.55 54.82 35.46
CA ASN A 2 -3.36 54.49 36.27
C ASN A 2 -3.45 53.49 37.45
N VAL A 3 -2.50 52.62 37.79
CA VAL A 3 -1.21 52.12 37.27
C VAL A 3 -0.65 51.28 38.47
N ARG A 4 0.28 50.36 38.18
CA ARG A 4 1.35 49.82 39.05
C ARG A 4 1.14 48.60 39.96
N LYS A 5 1.90 47.57 39.53
CA LYS A 5 2.66 46.58 40.31
C LYS A 5 3.30 47.13 41.59
N PHE A 6 3.41 46.30 42.62
CA PHE A 6 4.56 46.28 43.52
C PHE A 6 4.82 44.84 44.00
N ALA A 7 6.06 44.40 43.84
CA ALA A 7 6.61 43.18 44.43
C ALA A 7 7.17 43.50 45.81
N SER A 8 7.12 42.56 46.75
CA SER A 8 8.01 42.56 47.91
C SER A 8 8.29 41.14 48.39
N PHE A 9 9.57 40.82 48.38
CA PHE A 9 10.21 39.68 49.03
C PHE A 9 10.12 39.86 50.55
N VAL A 10 9.73 38.82 51.28
CA VAL A 10 10.11 38.64 52.70
C VAL A 10 10.49 37.18 52.87
N ALA A 11 11.76 36.95 53.20
CA ALA A 11 12.24 35.70 53.75
C ALA A 11 12.04 35.73 55.27
N PHE A 12 11.44 34.69 55.85
CA PHE A 12 11.64 34.34 57.25
C PHE A 12 11.50 32.82 57.43
N ALA A 13 12.45 32.27 58.19
CA ALA A 13 12.64 30.85 58.42
C ALA A 13 11.76 30.30 59.56
N LEU A 14 11.24 29.09 59.33
CA LEU A 14 11.02 27.95 60.22
C LEU A 14 10.64 28.16 61.70
N ALA A 15 9.43 27.72 62.07
CA ALA A 15 9.18 26.92 63.28
C ALA A 15 7.95 26.02 63.04
N GLY A 16 8.12 24.73 63.30
CA GLY A 16 7.21 23.67 62.86
C GLY A 16 5.87 23.60 63.60
N ALA A 17 4.82 23.38 62.82
CA ALA A 17 3.64 22.64 63.23
C ALA A 17 3.44 21.54 62.18
N GLY A 18 3.35 20.28 62.63
CA GLY A 18 3.15 19.13 61.78
C GLY A 18 1.81 19.21 61.05
N LEU A 19 1.83 19.70 59.82
CA LEU A 19 0.77 19.45 58.86
C LEU A 19 0.90 17.99 58.44
N VAL A 20 -0.03 17.16 58.91
CA VAL A 20 -0.32 15.88 58.27
C VAL A 20 -0.73 16.22 56.84
N ALA A 21 0.19 16.01 55.89
CA ALA A 21 -0.14 16.08 54.49
C ALA A 21 -1.16 14.97 54.23
N VAL A 22 -2.44 15.34 54.15
CA VAL A 22 -3.44 14.49 53.52
C VAL A 22 -2.92 14.30 52.10
N PRO A 23 -2.50 13.09 51.68
CA PRO A 23 -2.09 12.89 50.31
C PRO A 23 -3.28 13.34 49.45
N ALA A 24 -3.04 14.32 48.57
CA ALA A 24 -3.97 14.59 47.49
C ALA A 24 -4.26 13.22 46.85
N PRO A 25 -5.54 12.87 46.60
CA PRO A 25 -5.85 11.63 45.93
C PRO A 25 -4.96 11.56 44.69
N ALA A 26 -4.22 10.46 44.56
CA ALA A 26 -3.37 10.25 43.40
C ALA A 26 -4.22 10.58 42.18
N ALA A 27 -3.82 11.61 41.43
CA ALA A 27 -4.46 11.90 40.15
C ALA A 27 -4.43 10.56 39.41
N HIS A 28 -5.61 9.98 39.17
CA HIS A 28 -5.73 8.79 38.35
C HIS A 28 -5.00 9.13 37.05
N ALA A 29 -3.87 8.47 36.80
CA ALA A 29 -3.21 8.57 35.52
C ALA A 29 -4.27 8.16 34.49
N ALA A 30 -4.53 9.04 33.52
CA ALA A 30 -5.44 8.72 32.44
C ALA A 30 -4.99 7.39 31.80
N ASP A 31 -5.96 6.55 31.45
CA ASP A 31 -5.65 5.27 30.82
C ASP A 31 -4.81 5.51 29.56
N PRO A 32 -3.76 4.70 29.32
CA PRO A 32 -2.87 4.92 28.19
C PRO A 32 -3.60 4.74 26.87
N VAL A 33 -3.37 5.68 25.95
CA VAL A 33 -3.93 5.64 24.59
C VAL A 33 -3.28 4.54 23.76
N TYR A 34 -4.11 3.73 23.09
CA TYR A 34 -3.67 2.75 22.09
C TYR A 34 -4.04 3.21 20.69
N TRP A 35 -3.12 3.01 19.74
CA TRP A 35 -3.30 3.44 18.36
C TRP A 35 -3.61 2.25 17.45
N SER A 36 -4.66 2.40 16.66
CA SER A 36 -4.77 1.73 15.36
C SER A 36 -4.01 2.51 14.32
N TYR A 37 -3.56 1.83 13.27
CA TYR A 37 -2.79 2.45 12.22
C TYR A 37 -3.25 2.00 10.84
N ALA A 38 -3.12 2.90 9.87
CA ALA A 38 -3.24 2.62 8.46
C ALA A 38 -2.21 3.46 7.70
N ALA A 39 -1.40 2.82 6.86
CA ALA A 39 -0.44 3.52 6.03
C ALA A 39 -0.33 2.88 4.65
N SER A 40 -0.11 3.71 3.64
CA SER A 40 0.08 3.30 2.26
C SER A 40 1.14 4.16 1.59
N THR A 41 2.02 3.51 0.84
CA THR A 41 3.10 4.14 0.07
C THR A 41 3.11 3.54 -1.32
N GLY A 42 3.27 4.36 -2.36
CA GLY A 42 3.34 3.89 -3.75
C GLY A 42 4.32 4.68 -4.61
N ALA A 43 4.57 4.20 -5.83
CA ALA A 43 5.40 4.89 -6.81
C ALA A 43 4.67 6.06 -7.45
N THR A 44 3.45 5.80 -7.94
CA THR A 44 2.60 6.79 -8.60
C THR A 44 1.18 6.70 -8.10
N TYR A 45 0.47 7.82 -8.17
CA TYR A 45 -0.98 7.90 -8.09
C TYR A 45 -1.47 8.84 -9.19
N VAL A 46 -2.48 8.45 -9.96
CA VAL A 46 -3.11 9.29 -10.99
C VAL A 46 -4.62 9.31 -10.81
N LYS A 47 -5.17 10.51 -10.62
CA LYS A 47 -6.61 10.75 -10.53
C LYS A 47 -7.04 11.69 -11.66
N VAL A 48 -7.94 11.22 -12.51
CA VAL A 48 -8.62 12.06 -13.52
C VAL A 48 -9.98 12.47 -12.97
N LEU A 49 -10.31 13.77 -13.05
CA LEU A 49 -11.53 14.34 -12.46
C LEU A 49 -12.83 13.72 -12.99
N ASP A 50 -12.83 13.28 -14.25
CA ASP A 50 -14.02 12.71 -14.91
C ASP A 50 -14.21 11.21 -14.60
N GLY A 51 -13.35 10.60 -13.76
CA GLY A 51 -13.43 9.19 -13.37
C GLY A 51 -13.11 8.18 -14.49
N VAL A 52 -12.95 8.64 -15.74
CA VAL A 52 -12.68 7.81 -16.91
C VAL A 52 -11.34 7.08 -16.80
N VAL A 53 -10.37 7.65 -16.08
CA VAL A 53 -9.10 6.97 -15.78
C VAL A 53 -8.65 7.21 -14.35
N GLN A 54 -8.41 6.14 -13.61
CA GLN A 54 -7.76 6.19 -12.31
C GLN A 54 -6.68 5.11 -12.27
N SER A 55 -5.50 5.48 -11.81
CA SER A 55 -4.49 4.53 -11.36
C SER A 55 -4.21 4.83 -9.91
N ASP A 56 -4.59 3.91 -9.04
CA ASP A 56 -4.18 3.92 -7.65
C ASP A 56 -2.67 3.66 -7.54
N LEU A 57 -2.21 3.46 -6.30
CA LEU A 57 -0.81 3.30 -5.95
C LEU A 57 -0.17 2.13 -6.70
N THR A 58 0.76 2.45 -7.60
CA THR A 58 1.64 1.45 -8.23
C THR A 58 2.74 1.04 -7.26
N ALA A 59 3.20 -0.22 -7.34
CA ALA A 59 4.14 -0.81 -6.39
C ALA A 59 3.76 -0.51 -4.92
N GLN A 60 2.48 -0.62 -4.59
CA GLN A 60 1.98 -0.25 -3.26
C GLN A 60 2.56 -1.17 -2.17
N SER A 61 3.13 -0.56 -1.13
CA SER A 61 3.27 -1.15 0.19
C SER A 61 2.25 -0.51 1.13
N GLY A 62 1.65 -1.30 2.01
CA GLY A 62 0.67 -0.77 2.94
C GLY A 62 0.48 -1.69 4.13
N VAL A 63 0.24 -1.08 5.28
CA VAL A 63 0.03 -1.75 6.56
C VAL A 63 -1.22 -1.17 7.21
N THR A 64 -1.95 -2.03 7.90
CA THR A 64 -3.15 -1.66 8.65
C THR A 64 -3.24 -2.58 9.86
N GLY A 65 -3.48 -2.04 11.05
CA GLY A 65 -3.46 -2.83 12.28
C GLY A 65 -3.74 -2.02 13.53
N GLY A 66 -3.35 -2.59 14.67
CA GLY A 66 -3.52 -2.03 16.00
C GLY A 66 -2.36 -2.45 16.90
N ALA A 67 -2.62 -3.21 17.96
CA ALA A 67 -1.63 -3.59 18.98
C ALA A 67 -0.42 -4.44 18.53
N LYS A 68 -0.27 -4.75 17.23
CA LYS A 68 0.84 -5.56 16.70
C LYS A 68 1.56 -4.81 15.58
N SER A 69 2.88 -4.93 15.54
CA SER A 69 3.71 -4.41 14.44
C SER A 69 3.38 -5.12 13.12
N SER A 70 3.56 -4.41 12.00
CA SER A 70 3.33 -4.93 10.65
C SER A 70 4.31 -4.29 9.67
N SER A 71 4.66 -5.00 8.60
CA SER A 71 5.56 -4.49 7.57
C SER A 71 5.09 -4.96 6.19
N SER A 72 5.26 -4.09 5.20
CA SER A 72 4.98 -4.38 3.80
C SER A 72 6.05 -3.73 2.94
N LYS A 73 6.56 -4.46 1.95
CA LYS A 73 7.44 -3.96 0.89
C LYS A 73 6.91 -4.36 -0.48
N ASN A 74 7.25 -3.59 -1.49
CA ASN A 74 6.90 -3.87 -2.87
C ASN A 74 7.91 -3.18 -3.81
N SER A 75 8.21 -3.78 -4.95
CA SER A 75 9.11 -3.23 -5.96
C SER A 75 8.62 -3.55 -7.37
N THR A 76 9.01 -2.72 -8.34
CA THR A 76 8.77 -3.04 -9.74
C THR A 76 9.87 -2.43 -10.60
N ALA A 77 10.24 -3.11 -11.69
CA ALA A 77 11.31 -2.66 -12.57
C ALA A 77 10.98 -1.37 -13.34
N ALA A 78 9.69 -1.14 -13.62
CA ALA A 78 9.23 0.04 -14.33
C ALA A 78 7.74 0.29 -14.06
N VAL A 79 7.35 1.56 -14.11
CA VAL A 79 5.95 2.00 -14.08
C VAL A 79 5.71 2.87 -15.30
N ASN A 80 4.70 2.53 -16.10
CA ASN A 80 4.19 3.42 -17.13
C ASN A 80 2.69 3.63 -16.90
N VAL A 81 2.32 4.85 -16.53
CA VAL A 81 0.94 5.27 -16.44
C VAL A 81 0.67 6.21 -17.59
N LEU A 82 -0.02 5.71 -18.62
CA LEU A 82 -0.73 6.54 -19.59
C LEU A 82 0.13 7.53 -20.40
N ASN A 83 1.44 7.30 -20.51
CA ASN A 83 2.39 8.30 -21.02
C ASN A 83 2.44 9.61 -20.21
N LEU A 84 1.71 9.69 -19.09
CA LEU A 84 1.78 10.79 -18.12
C LEU A 84 2.95 10.62 -17.16
N ALA A 85 3.26 9.38 -16.79
CA ALA A 85 4.39 9.03 -15.95
C ALA A 85 5.10 7.79 -16.49
N GLN A 86 6.39 7.93 -16.72
CA GLN A 86 7.31 6.83 -17.01
C GLN A 86 8.39 6.84 -15.95
N LEU A 87 8.42 5.78 -15.15
CA LEU A 87 9.36 5.59 -14.07
C LEU A 87 10.16 4.31 -14.31
N GLY A 88 11.43 4.33 -13.95
CA GLY A 88 12.28 3.14 -13.88
C GLY A 88 12.01 2.32 -12.61
N ALA A 89 13.06 1.73 -12.07
CA ALA A 89 12.97 0.87 -10.89
C ALA A 89 12.36 1.63 -9.70
N VAL A 90 11.41 0.97 -9.03
CA VAL A 90 10.72 1.46 -7.85
C VAL A 90 10.91 0.48 -6.72
N GLU A 91 11.11 1.01 -5.51
CA GLU A 91 10.96 0.28 -4.27
C GLU A 91 10.12 1.09 -3.29
N THR A 92 9.20 0.44 -2.60
CA THR A 92 8.43 1.03 -1.50
C THR A 92 8.44 0.12 -0.29
N LYS A 93 8.44 0.73 0.88
CA LYS A 93 8.38 0.05 2.17
C LYS A 93 7.49 0.84 3.12
N THR A 94 6.67 0.13 3.88
CA THR A 94 5.85 0.70 4.94
C THR A 94 5.94 -0.23 6.15
N ASP A 95 6.37 0.32 7.28
CA ASP A 95 6.48 -0.36 8.56
C ASP A 95 5.56 0.32 9.58
N ALA A 96 4.92 -0.48 10.42
CA ALA A 96 4.26 -0.06 11.65
C ALA A 96 4.95 -0.78 12.81
N VAL A 97 5.53 -0.02 13.72
CA VAL A 97 6.21 -0.54 14.91
C VAL A 97 5.41 -0.13 16.13
N VAL A 98 4.88 -1.12 16.83
CA VAL A 98 4.23 -0.94 18.14
C VAL A 98 5.23 -1.33 19.21
N SER A 99 5.54 -0.41 20.11
CA SER A 99 6.53 -0.61 21.17
C SER A 99 6.08 0.02 22.50
N GLN A 100 6.86 -0.23 23.55
CA GLN A 100 6.71 0.40 24.86
C GLN A 100 7.92 1.31 25.10
N VAL A 101 7.70 2.60 25.35
CA VAL A 101 8.75 3.56 25.68
C VAL A 101 8.50 4.03 27.10
N LEU A 102 9.43 3.75 28.02
CA LEU A 102 9.26 4.02 29.46
C LEU A 102 7.97 3.40 30.05
N GLY A 103 7.58 2.22 29.55
CA GLY A 103 6.35 1.52 29.98
C GLY A 103 5.04 2.10 29.42
N GLN A 104 5.12 3.02 28.46
CA GLN A 104 3.96 3.61 27.78
C GLN A 104 3.88 3.16 26.32
N PRO A 105 2.68 2.83 25.79
CA PRO A 105 2.54 2.41 24.40
C PRO A 105 2.93 3.52 23.42
N GLN A 106 3.60 3.13 22.34
CA GLN A 106 3.95 4.00 21.23
C GLN A 106 3.75 3.25 19.91
N THR A 107 3.15 3.92 18.93
CA THR A 107 3.02 3.39 17.57
C THR A 107 3.72 4.32 16.58
N THR A 108 4.66 3.78 15.81
CA THR A 108 5.41 4.52 14.80
C THR A 108 5.17 3.90 13.42
N LEU A 109 4.61 4.70 12.52
CA LEU A 109 4.53 4.41 11.10
C LEU A 109 5.77 4.98 10.41
N LYS A 110 6.46 4.16 9.60
CA LYS A 110 7.55 4.60 8.75
C LYS A 110 7.29 4.15 7.32
N SER A 111 7.25 5.11 6.40
CA SER A 111 7.03 4.90 4.98
C SER A 111 8.22 5.42 4.21
N TRP A 112 8.67 4.64 3.23
CA TRP A 112 9.76 4.99 2.37
C TRP A 112 9.43 4.59 0.93
N ALA A 113 9.71 5.49 0.00
CA ALA A 113 9.59 5.23 -1.43
C ALA A 113 10.81 5.77 -2.16
N ARG A 114 11.33 4.99 -3.10
CA ARG A 114 12.38 5.39 -4.02
C ARG A 114 12.01 5.01 -5.44
N VAL A 115 12.29 5.92 -6.35
CA VAL A 115 12.12 5.68 -7.79
C VAL A 115 13.28 6.27 -8.57
N ALA A 116 13.67 5.58 -9.64
CA ALA A 116 14.70 6.01 -10.59
C ALA A 116 14.09 6.41 -11.94
N ASN A 117 14.85 7.17 -12.74
CA ASN A 117 14.55 7.52 -14.14
C ASN A 117 13.12 8.06 -14.32
N VAL A 118 12.81 9.15 -13.63
CA VAL A 118 11.49 9.77 -13.64
C VAL A 118 11.34 10.65 -14.87
N SER A 119 10.27 10.43 -15.63
CA SER A 119 9.83 11.29 -16.73
C SER A 119 8.32 11.47 -16.66
N LEU A 120 7.86 12.70 -16.42
CA LEU A 120 6.45 13.04 -16.35
C LEU A 120 6.08 13.97 -17.50
N LEU A 121 4.83 13.86 -17.96
CA LEU A 121 4.26 14.66 -19.04
C LEU A 121 5.13 14.67 -20.30
N GLY A 122 5.58 13.48 -20.74
CA GLY A 122 6.44 13.34 -21.91
C GLY A 122 7.85 13.92 -21.74
N GLY A 123 8.37 14.03 -20.51
CA GLY A 123 9.72 14.52 -20.23
C GLY A 123 9.79 16.02 -19.90
N LEU A 124 8.64 16.68 -19.77
CA LEU A 124 8.59 18.06 -19.31
C LEU A 124 9.10 18.21 -17.87
N ILE A 125 8.91 17.18 -17.05
CA ILE A 125 9.48 17.07 -15.71
C ILE A 125 10.31 15.79 -15.67
N THR A 126 11.59 15.89 -15.34
CA THR A 126 12.48 14.72 -15.22
C THR A 126 13.28 14.74 -13.93
N ALA A 127 13.66 13.57 -13.43
CA ALA A 127 14.59 13.42 -12.33
C ALA A 127 15.31 12.07 -12.43
N ASP A 128 16.56 12.00 -12.01
CA ASP A 128 17.33 10.75 -12.05
C ASP A 128 16.85 9.80 -10.96
N ALA A 129 16.55 10.34 -9.77
CA ALA A 129 15.98 9.60 -8.67
C ALA A 129 15.18 10.50 -7.74
N LEU A 130 14.11 9.96 -7.18
CA LEU A 130 13.32 10.58 -6.12
C LEU A 130 13.24 9.62 -4.94
N GLU A 131 13.44 10.14 -3.74
CA GLU A 131 13.25 9.42 -2.48
C GLU A 131 12.27 10.20 -1.61
N THR A 132 11.41 9.53 -0.86
CA THR A 132 10.52 10.14 0.13
C THR A 132 10.48 9.25 1.36
N ASP A 133 10.74 9.85 2.52
CA ASP A 133 10.67 9.21 3.83
C ASP A 133 9.69 10.00 4.69
N VAL A 134 8.71 9.31 5.27
CA VAL A 134 7.70 9.89 6.16
C VAL A 134 7.56 8.99 7.37
N THR A 135 7.64 9.59 8.54
CA THR A 135 7.40 8.93 9.83
C THR A 135 6.31 9.67 10.58
N THR A 136 5.35 8.92 11.14
CA THR A 136 4.33 9.44 12.06
C THR A 136 4.33 8.60 13.32
N THR A 137 4.41 9.23 14.48
CA THR A 137 4.45 8.57 15.78
C THR A 137 3.34 9.08 16.67
N GLY A 138 2.51 8.16 17.17
CA GLY A 138 1.52 8.40 18.22
C GLY A 138 2.00 7.84 19.55
N ARG A 139 1.76 8.58 20.62
CA ARG A 139 2.21 8.28 21.99
C ARG A 139 1.00 8.03 22.91
N ALA A 140 1.27 7.48 24.09
CA ALA A 140 0.25 7.12 25.08
C ALA A 140 -0.50 8.32 25.68
N ASP A 141 0.02 9.54 25.52
CA ASP A 141 -0.58 10.80 25.98
C ASP A 141 -1.52 11.43 24.94
N GLY A 142 -1.85 10.71 23.86
CA GLY A 142 -2.65 11.22 22.74
C GLY A 142 -1.87 12.11 21.76
N ASN A 143 -0.60 12.45 22.07
CA ASN A 143 0.17 13.35 21.21
C ASN A 143 0.83 12.62 20.03
N GLY A 144 0.87 13.34 18.91
CA GLY A 144 1.54 12.93 17.68
C GLY A 144 2.87 13.65 17.45
N SER A 145 3.74 13.06 16.64
CA SER A 145 4.83 13.77 15.98
C SER A 145 5.08 13.19 14.60
N TYR A 146 5.70 13.97 13.72
CA TYR A 146 5.98 13.52 12.37
C TYR A 146 7.32 14.06 11.84
N THR A 147 7.90 13.30 10.92
CA THR A 147 8.96 13.76 10.03
C THR A 147 8.57 13.39 8.61
N ALA A 148 8.92 14.25 7.66
CA ALA A 148 8.67 14.00 6.25
C ALA A 148 9.69 14.78 5.43
N ASN A 149 10.31 14.12 4.46
CA ASN A 149 11.25 14.75 3.56
C ASN A 149 11.40 13.95 2.26
N SER A 150 11.60 14.67 1.16
CA SER A 150 11.97 14.10 -0.13
C SER A 150 13.36 14.55 -0.58
N LYS A 151 14.08 13.67 -1.27
CA LYS A 151 15.34 13.99 -1.97
C LYS A 151 15.08 13.89 -3.47
N LEU A 152 15.46 14.92 -4.23
CA LEU A 152 15.14 15.03 -5.65
C LEU A 152 16.42 15.19 -6.47
N ALA A 153 16.97 14.06 -6.95
CA ALA A 153 18.23 14.05 -7.66
C ALA A 153 18.06 14.56 -9.10
N ASN A 154 18.80 15.62 -9.45
CA ASN A 154 18.85 16.21 -10.80
C ASN A 154 17.47 16.55 -11.38
N ILE A 155 16.52 16.97 -10.54
CA ILE A 155 15.18 17.32 -11.02
C ILE A 155 15.23 18.53 -11.96
N LYS A 156 14.53 18.41 -13.09
CA LYS A 156 14.35 19.44 -14.10
C LYS A 156 12.86 19.66 -14.35
N ILE A 157 12.47 20.93 -14.50
CA ILE A 157 11.12 21.33 -14.88
C ILE A 157 11.24 22.26 -16.08
N ALA A 158 10.62 21.88 -17.21
CA ALA A 158 10.71 22.62 -18.47
C ALA A 158 12.17 22.96 -18.87
N GLY A 159 13.08 22.01 -18.68
CA GLY A 159 14.52 22.16 -18.97
C GLY A 159 15.34 22.89 -17.89
N VAL A 160 14.70 23.57 -16.93
CA VAL A 160 15.38 24.26 -15.83
C VAL A 160 15.76 23.27 -14.73
N LYS A 161 17.05 23.15 -14.44
CA LYS A 161 17.57 22.32 -13.34
C LYS A 161 17.36 23.03 -12.00
N LEU A 162 16.73 22.34 -11.05
CA LEU A 162 16.54 22.84 -9.69
C LEU A 162 17.68 22.37 -8.77
N PRO A 163 17.93 23.06 -7.65
CA PRO A 163 18.91 22.63 -6.66
C PRO A 163 18.51 21.31 -6.00
N LEU A 164 19.51 20.57 -5.49
CA LEU A 164 19.28 19.29 -4.80
C LEU A 164 18.47 19.47 -3.50
N ASN A 165 18.69 20.59 -2.80
CA ASN A 165 18.02 20.93 -1.55
C ASN A 165 16.80 21.80 -1.84
N ILE A 166 15.66 21.15 -2.09
CA ILE A 166 14.38 21.83 -2.32
C ILE A 166 13.64 21.97 -0.99
N PRO A 167 13.20 23.19 -0.60
CA PRO A 167 12.46 23.39 0.64
C PRO A 167 11.12 22.62 0.61
N LYS A 168 10.56 22.36 1.78
CA LYS A 168 9.26 21.69 1.89
C LYS A 168 8.16 22.52 1.21
N ASN A 169 7.20 21.84 0.61
CA ASN A 169 6.03 22.43 -0.04
C ASN A 169 6.38 23.45 -1.14
N TYR A 170 7.50 23.25 -1.83
CA TYR A 170 7.92 24.12 -2.93
C TYR A 170 6.98 23.95 -4.12
N ALA A 171 6.52 25.06 -4.71
CA ALA A 171 5.57 25.04 -5.81
C ALA A 171 6.11 25.82 -7.02
N VAL A 172 5.86 25.28 -8.22
CA VAL A 172 6.21 25.88 -9.51
C VAL A 172 5.02 25.72 -10.44
N THR A 173 4.71 26.76 -11.20
CA THR A 173 3.72 26.66 -12.28
C THR A 173 4.45 26.63 -13.61
N ILE A 174 4.07 25.69 -14.48
CA ILE A 174 4.43 25.70 -15.90
C ILE A 174 3.26 26.37 -16.63
N PRO A 175 3.43 27.61 -17.14
CA PRO A 175 2.33 28.37 -17.74
C PRO A 175 1.61 27.58 -18.83
N GLY A 176 0.28 27.53 -18.75
CA GLY A 176 -0.56 26.82 -19.72
C GLY A 176 -0.50 25.29 -19.65
N VAL A 177 0.26 24.69 -18.73
CA VAL A 177 0.44 23.23 -18.66
C VAL A 177 0.02 22.66 -17.32
N ALA A 178 0.76 22.96 -16.24
CA ALA A 178 0.57 22.29 -14.95
C ALA A 178 1.06 23.10 -13.75
N SER A 179 0.44 22.87 -12.60
CA SER A 179 0.97 23.23 -11.29
C SER A 179 1.77 22.04 -10.74
N VAL A 180 2.98 22.30 -10.24
CA VAL A 180 3.92 21.30 -9.73
C VAL A 180 4.25 21.62 -8.28
N THR A 181 4.18 20.62 -7.41
CA THR A 181 4.61 20.69 -6.00
C THR A 181 5.74 19.70 -5.76
N LEU A 182 6.75 20.09 -4.99
CA LEU A 182 7.92 19.30 -4.69
C LEU A 182 8.12 19.21 -3.17
N ASN A 183 8.64 18.07 -2.70
CA ASN A 183 8.91 17.83 -1.27
C ASN A 183 7.69 18.22 -0.41
N TYR A 184 6.51 17.76 -0.82
CA TYR A 184 5.26 18.20 -0.21
C TYR A 184 4.96 17.36 1.02
N THR A 185 4.42 18.01 2.05
CA THR A 185 3.94 17.35 3.27
C THR A 185 2.77 18.11 3.87
N LEU A 186 1.73 17.37 4.25
CA LEU A 186 0.64 17.81 5.09
C LEU A 186 0.62 16.95 6.36
N HIS A 187 0.42 17.58 7.51
CA HIS A 187 0.21 16.87 8.78
C HIS A 187 -0.94 17.54 9.52
N GLY A 188 -1.77 16.74 10.18
CA GLY A 188 -2.88 17.23 10.98
C GLY A 188 -3.22 16.28 12.12
N LYS A 189 -3.79 16.85 13.17
CA LYS A 189 -4.46 16.14 14.25
C LYS A 189 -5.91 16.61 14.27
N TYR A 190 -6.84 15.69 14.45
CA TYR A 190 -8.26 15.99 14.63
C TYR A 190 -8.71 15.31 15.92
N ASP A 191 -9.06 16.13 16.89
CA ASP A 191 -9.53 15.68 18.20
C ASP A 191 -11.03 15.35 18.09
N GLN A 192 -11.43 14.13 18.49
CA GLN A 192 -12.83 13.69 18.48
C GLN A 192 -13.24 13.18 19.86
N ASP A 193 -14.53 13.28 20.17
CA ASP A 193 -15.11 12.69 21.38
C ASP A 193 -14.90 11.15 21.44
N GLU A 194 -14.73 10.50 20.28
CA GLU A 194 -14.51 9.06 20.12
C GLU A 194 -13.03 8.66 19.94
N GLY A 195 -12.09 9.61 20.06
CA GLY A 195 -10.65 9.38 20.00
C GLY A 195 -9.93 10.17 18.91
N ASP A 196 -8.69 10.55 19.18
CA ASP A 196 -7.91 11.41 18.29
C ASP A 196 -7.49 10.70 16.98
N LEU A 197 -7.43 11.48 15.89
CA LEU A 197 -6.91 11.07 14.59
C LEU A 197 -5.67 11.91 14.25
N ILE A 198 -4.54 11.26 14.03
CA ILE A 198 -3.31 11.89 13.52
C ILE A 198 -3.09 11.41 12.08
N GLY A 199 -2.90 12.36 11.16
CA GLY A 199 -2.66 12.08 9.75
C GLY A 199 -1.41 12.77 9.22
N THR A 200 -0.61 12.07 8.42
CA THR A 200 0.50 12.64 7.65
C THR A 200 0.42 12.16 6.21
N MET A 201 0.50 13.10 5.27
CA MET A 201 0.57 12.85 3.84
C MET A 201 1.81 13.51 3.26
N GLY A 202 2.41 12.90 2.24
CA GLY A 202 3.54 13.52 1.55
C GLY A 202 3.80 12.91 0.17
N TRP A 203 4.54 13.63 -0.66
CA TRP A 203 4.97 13.15 -1.98
C TRP A 203 6.22 13.89 -2.46
N ALA A 204 7.03 13.23 -3.30
CA ALA A 204 8.21 13.83 -3.90
C ALA A 204 7.83 14.89 -4.94
N VAL A 205 6.94 14.53 -5.86
CA VAL A 205 6.48 15.40 -6.96
C VAL A 205 4.97 15.23 -7.10
N GLY A 206 4.23 16.33 -7.07
CA GLY A 206 2.80 16.37 -7.37
C GLY A 206 2.55 17.28 -8.56
N VAL A 207 1.76 16.84 -9.52
CA VAL A 207 1.45 17.57 -10.75
C VAL A 207 -0.06 17.66 -10.88
N THR A 208 -0.59 18.86 -11.11
CA THR A 208 -2.00 19.07 -11.46
C THR A 208 -2.06 19.77 -12.80
N LEU A 209 -2.72 19.16 -13.80
CA LEU A 209 -2.88 19.78 -15.12
C LEU A 209 -3.76 21.03 -15.01
N LEU A 210 -3.31 22.14 -15.60
CA LEU A 210 -4.07 23.40 -15.63
C LEU A 210 -4.92 23.54 -16.90
N GLN A 211 -4.55 22.81 -17.95
CA GLN A 211 -5.22 22.75 -19.24
C GLN A 211 -5.24 21.31 -19.74
N PRO A 212 -6.13 20.96 -20.67
CA PRO A 212 -6.09 19.65 -21.30
C PRO A 212 -4.75 19.38 -21.99
N LEU A 213 -4.18 18.20 -21.79
CA LEU A 213 -2.89 17.82 -22.37
C LEU A 213 -2.91 16.34 -22.75
N GLY A 214 -2.52 15.99 -23.98
CA GLY A 214 -2.34 14.60 -24.39
C GLY A 214 -3.59 13.72 -24.29
N GLY A 215 -4.78 14.31 -24.44
CA GLY A 215 -6.07 13.62 -24.29
C GLY A 215 -6.62 13.57 -22.86
N TYR A 216 -5.95 14.18 -21.89
CA TYR A 216 -6.41 14.28 -20.50
C TYR A 216 -7.03 15.65 -20.23
N SER A 217 -8.13 15.68 -19.46
CA SER A 217 -8.82 16.91 -19.03
C SER A 217 -7.95 17.77 -18.10
N ALA A 218 -8.26 19.05 -17.98
CA ALA A 218 -7.69 19.88 -16.92
C ALA A 218 -8.03 19.29 -15.53
N GLY A 219 -7.14 19.51 -14.56
CA GLY A 219 -7.29 19.09 -13.16
C GLY A 219 -6.96 17.62 -12.86
N VAL A 220 -6.44 16.86 -13.84
CA VAL A 220 -5.79 15.57 -13.56
C VAL A 220 -4.65 15.79 -12.56
N THR A 221 -4.63 14.97 -11.50
CA THR A 221 -3.56 14.96 -10.50
C THR A 221 -2.69 13.71 -10.66
N LEU A 222 -1.38 13.90 -10.70
CA LEU A 222 -0.36 12.86 -10.71
C LEU A 222 0.58 13.09 -9.53
N LEU A 223 0.76 12.09 -8.67
CA LEU A 223 1.71 12.13 -7.56
C LEU A 223 2.78 11.07 -7.78
N VAL A 224 4.02 11.39 -7.42
CA VAL A 224 5.17 10.47 -7.41
C VAL A 224 5.69 10.34 -5.98
N ASN A 225 5.94 9.09 -5.57
CA ASN A 225 6.20 8.69 -4.19
C ASN A 225 5.12 9.17 -3.19
N PRO A 226 3.81 9.05 -3.47
CA PRO A 226 2.79 9.39 -2.48
C PRO A 226 2.86 8.48 -1.26
N VAL A 227 2.74 9.10 -0.09
CA VAL A 227 2.65 8.46 1.22
C VAL A 227 1.42 9.01 1.94
N ASN A 228 0.65 8.12 2.56
CA ASN A 228 -0.41 8.46 3.50
C ASN A 228 -0.23 7.61 4.76
N GLN A 229 -0.32 8.23 5.93
CA GLN A 229 -0.22 7.60 7.24
C GLN A 229 -1.31 8.16 8.14
N TYR A 230 -1.99 7.27 8.85
CA TYR A 230 -3.05 7.59 9.79
C TYR A 230 -2.88 6.76 11.06
N LEU A 231 -3.02 7.43 12.21
CA LEU A 231 -3.14 6.82 13.51
C LEU A 231 -4.47 7.26 14.10
N SER A 232 -5.28 6.30 14.56
CA SER A 232 -6.55 6.58 15.24
C SER A 232 -6.53 5.88 16.59
N GLU A 233 -6.90 6.60 17.63
CA GLU A 233 -7.06 6.01 18.96
C GLU A 233 -8.14 4.91 18.92
N VAL A 234 -7.88 3.78 19.58
CA VAL A 234 -8.83 2.67 19.66
C VAL A 234 -8.71 1.94 20.98
N SER A 235 -9.81 1.35 21.43
CA SER A 235 -9.75 0.25 22.38
C SER A 235 -9.23 -1.02 21.67
N PRO A 236 -8.41 -1.86 22.32
CA PRO A 236 -7.92 -3.10 21.72
C PRO A 236 -9.04 -3.98 21.16
N SER A 237 -8.95 -4.40 19.89
CA SER A 237 -10.01 -5.20 19.27
C SER A 237 -9.98 -6.65 19.77
N SER A 238 -11.13 -7.16 20.24
CA SER A 238 -11.37 -8.60 20.44
C SER A 238 -11.80 -9.29 19.12
N GLY A 239 -11.90 -10.62 19.13
CA GLY A 239 -12.42 -11.42 18.01
C GLY A 239 -11.37 -11.91 17.00
N ALA A 240 -11.86 -12.43 15.86
CA ALA A 240 -11.00 -13.01 14.82
C ALA A 240 -10.03 -11.98 14.23
N SER A 241 -8.89 -12.46 13.73
CA SER A 241 -7.93 -11.67 12.97
C SER A 241 -7.96 -12.09 11.51
N PHE A 242 -7.95 -11.12 10.61
CA PHE A 242 -7.90 -11.38 9.18
C PHE A 242 -6.48 -11.29 8.64
N GLY A 243 -6.27 -11.97 7.53
CA GLY A 243 -5.12 -11.78 6.66
C GLY A 243 -5.57 -12.08 5.23
N GLY A 244 -4.76 -11.69 4.26
CA GLY A 244 -5.15 -11.88 2.88
C GLY A 244 -4.48 -10.89 1.95
N THR A 245 -4.49 -11.22 0.68
CA THR A 245 -4.10 -10.27 -0.37
C THR A 245 -4.79 -10.62 -1.68
N ALA A 246 -4.94 -9.64 -2.55
CA ALA A 246 -5.25 -9.85 -3.95
C ALA A 246 -4.36 -8.95 -4.80
N TYR A 247 -3.92 -9.47 -5.95
CA TYR A 247 -3.05 -8.75 -6.89
C TYR A 247 -3.16 -9.33 -8.30
N GLY A 248 -2.77 -8.53 -9.30
CA GLY A 248 -2.93 -8.89 -10.71
C GLY A 248 -1.82 -9.75 -11.26
N SER A 249 -0.57 -9.41 -10.94
CA SER A 249 0.59 -10.14 -11.44
C SER A 249 1.77 -10.07 -10.49
N ARG A 250 2.64 -11.08 -10.53
CA ARG A 250 3.95 -11.11 -9.87
C ARG A 250 4.94 -11.89 -10.74
N ILE A 251 6.17 -11.40 -10.87
CA ILE A 251 7.25 -12.07 -11.62
C ILE A 251 8.46 -12.21 -10.72
N GLN A 252 8.78 -13.45 -10.39
CA GLN A 252 9.89 -13.82 -9.53
C GLN A 252 10.94 -14.54 -10.37
N ALA A 253 12.16 -14.03 -10.37
CA ALA A 253 13.31 -14.74 -10.90
C ALA A 253 14.39 -14.74 -9.82
N HIS A 254 15.08 -15.87 -9.69
CA HIS A 254 16.33 -15.98 -8.95
C HIS A 254 17.46 -15.90 -9.97
N VAL A 255 18.28 -14.86 -9.91
CA VAL A 255 19.49 -14.72 -10.73
C VAL A 255 20.69 -14.71 -9.79
N GLY A 256 21.33 -15.88 -9.64
CA GLY A 256 22.37 -16.09 -8.61
C GLY A 256 21.83 -16.04 -7.19
N ASP A 257 22.71 -15.80 -6.22
CA ASP A 257 22.36 -15.79 -4.79
C ASP A 257 21.75 -14.44 -4.32
N ASP A 258 21.95 -13.36 -5.09
CA ASP A 258 21.69 -11.99 -4.61
C ASP A 258 20.51 -11.26 -5.28
N ILE A 259 20.07 -11.67 -6.48
CA ILE A 259 19.00 -10.97 -7.21
C ILE A 259 17.73 -11.81 -7.24
N THR A 260 16.78 -11.40 -6.41
CA THR A 260 15.46 -12.02 -6.29
C THR A 260 14.37 -10.99 -6.59
N VAL A 261 13.57 -11.29 -7.61
CA VAL A 261 12.33 -10.58 -8.05
C VAL A 261 12.51 -9.51 -9.14
N VAL A 262 11.72 -9.66 -10.21
CA VAL A 262 11.69 -8.77 -11.39
C VAL A 262 10.49 -7.81 -11.33
N SER A 263 9.39 -8.24 -10.72
CA SER A 263 8.26 -7.37 -10.33
C SER A 263 7.48 -8.01 -9.19
N ASP A 264 7.34 -7.30 -8.08
CA ASP A 264 6.45 -7.70 -6.98
C ASP A 264 4.96 -7.46 -7.34
N PRO A 265 4.01 -7.86 -6.47
CA PRO A 265 2.57 -7.80 -6.73
C PRO A 265 2.05 -6.45 -7.26
N THR A 266 1.34 -6.51 -8.38
CA THR A 266 0.72 -5.34 -9.03
C THR A 266 -0.73 -5.13 -8.58
N ALA A 267 -1.16 -3.86 -8.51
CA ALA A 267 -2.45 -3.45 -7.94
C ALA A 267 -2.77 -4.20 -6.64
N ARG A 268 -1.78 -4.33 -5.75
CA ARG A 268 -1.89 -5.15 -4.56
C ARG A 268 -2.83 -4.48 -3.57
N VAL A 269 -3.77 -5.27 -3.04
CA VAL A 269 -4.52 -4.94 -1.83
C VAL A 269 -4.26 -5.99 -0.76
N GLY A 270 -4.05 -5.56 0.48
CA GLY A 270 -3.89 -6.43 1.64
C GLY A 270 -5.11 -6.34 2.53
N THR A 271 -5.55 -7.45 3.11
CA THR A 271 -6.66 -7.44 4.06
C THR A 271 -6.16 -6.92 5.42
N PRO A 272 -6.81 -5.89 5.99
CA PRO A 272 -6.46 -5.41 7.32
C PRO A 272 -6.65 -6.47 8.39
N VAL A 273 -5.75 -6.51 9.38
CA VAL A 273 -5.83 -7.49 10.47
C VAL A 273 -7.14 -7.37 11.27
N GLY A 274 -7.59 -6.13 11.50
CA GLY A 274 -8.88 -5.84 12.15
C GLY A 274 -10.10 -5.99 11.24
N GLY A 275 -9.89 -6.27 9.95
CA GLY A 275 -10.93 -6.24 8.94
C GLY A 275 -11.21 -4.84 8.40
N SER A 276 -12.04 -4.76 7.36
CA SER A 276 -12.43 -3.50 6.71
C SER A 276 -13.80 -2.99 7.14
N ASN A 277 -14.38 -3.57 8.20
CA ASN A 277 -15.73 -3.25 8.73
C ASN A 277 -16.81 -3.32 7.64
N GLY A 278 -16.71 -4.29 6.73
CA GLY A 278 -17.64 -4.48 5.62
C GLY A 278 -17.41 -3.56 4.42
N ARG A 279 -16.48 -2.59 4.50
CA ARG A 279 -16.12 -1.72 3.37
C ARG A 279 -15.24 -2.48 2.38
N THR A 280 -15.47 -2.28 1.09
CA THR A 280 -14.58 -2.79 0.04
C THR A 280 -13.39 -1.86 -0.12
N LEU A 281 -12.19 -2.36 0.16
CA LEU A 281 -10.94 -1.67 -0.17
C LEU A 281 -10.51 -2.10 -1.57
N THR A 282 -10.08 -1.15 -2.38
CA THR A 282 -9.74 -1.37 -3.79
C THR A 282 -8.36 -0.80 -4.08
N ASN A 283 -7.58 -1.49 -4.91
CA ASN A 283 -6.44 -0.93 -5.61
C ASN A 283 -6.55 -1.30 -7.09
N SER A 284 -6.60 -0.28 -7.94
CA SER A 284 -6.63 -0.43 -9.39
C SER A 284 -5.37 0.15 -10.04
N THR A 285 -4.72 -0.63 -10.91
CA THR A 285 -3.60 -0.15 -11.74
C THR A 285 -4.02 -0.26 -13.20
N LEU A 286 -3.92 0.82 -13.96
CA LEU A 286 -4.47 0.85 -15.32
C LEU A 286 -3.72 -0.06 -16.31
N SER A 287 -2.40 -0.14 -16.18
CA SER A 287 -1.58 -1.01 -17.01
C SER A 287 -0.27 -1.31 -16.31
N VAL A 288 0.23 -2.52 -16.51
CA VAL A 288 1.59 -2.90 -16.10
C VAL A 288 2.34 -3.28 -17.35
N LYS A 289 3.58 -2.81 -17.48
CA LYS A 289 4.50 -3.20 -18.54
C LYS A 289 5.86 -3.53 -17.95
N VAL A 290 6.20 -4.82 -17.96
CA VAL A 290 7.55 -5.32 -17.74
C VAL A 290 8.14 -5.63 -19.11
N PRO A 291 9.10 -4.84 -19.61
CA PRO A 291 9.62 -4.99 -20.98
C PRO A 291 10.00 -6.44 -21.31
N GLY A 292 9.54 -6.93 -22.46
CA GLY A 292 9.79 -8.30 -22.93
C GLY A 292 8.99 -9.40 -22.22
N ILE A 293 8.50 -9.15 -21.00
CA ILE A 293 7.92 -10.20 -20.14
C ILE A 293 6.41 -10.09 -20.03
N LEU A 294 5.88 -8.94 -19.62
CA LEU A 294 4.45 -8.78 -19.31
C LEU A 294 3.92 -7.45 -19.79
N THR A 295 2.76 -7.47 -20.41
CA THR A 295 1.89 -6.30 -20.57
C THR A 295 0.49 -6.69 -20.11
N THR A 296 -0.13 -5.85 -19.29
CA THR A 296 -1.55 -5.95 -18.94
C THR A 296 -2.27 -4.66 -19.27
N GLY A 297 -3.58 -4.77 -19.49
CA GLY A 297 -4.50 -3.66 -19.30
C GLY A 297 -4.84 -3.48 -17.81
N ALA A 298 -6.06 -3.02 -17.56
CA ALA A 298 -6.52 -2.66 -16.22
C ALA A 298 -6.50 -3.86 -15.27
N ILE A 299 -5.95 -3.63 -14.10
CA ILE A 299 -5.93 -4.53 -12.95
C ILE A 299 -6.76 -3.88 -11.85
N THR A 300 -7.62 -4.65 -11.21
CA THR A 300 -8.37 -4.22 -10.03
C THR A 300 -8.39 -5.34 -9.01
N SER A 301 -7.87 -5.06 -7.83
CA SER A 301 -7.92 -5.97 -6.69
C SER A 301 -8.78 -5.38 -5.59
N THR A 302 -9.57 -6.22 -4.93
CA THR A 302 -10.42 -5.80 -3.82
C THR A 302 -10.30 -6.72 -2.62
N THR A 303 -10.50 -6.17 -1.44
CA THR A 303 -10.71 -6.93 -0.20
C THR A 303 -11.90 -6.35 0.56
N THR A 304 -12.77 -7.23 1.03
CA THR A 304 -13.90 -6.88 1.90
C THR A 304 -13.89 -7.85 3.07
N SER A 305 -13.92 -7.34 4.29
CA SER A 305 -13.92 -8.17 5.49
C SER A 305 -14.70 -7.52 6.62
N LYS A 306 -15.38 -8.33 7.43
CA LYS A 306 -16.12 -7.90 8.62
C LYS A 306 -16.03 -8.99 9.69
N LYS A 307 -15.99 -8.58 10.95
CA LYS A 307 -16.04 -9.48 12.11
C LYS A 307 -17.00 -8.95 13.16
N ASP A 308 -17.42 -9.83 14.06
CA ASP A 308 -18.07 -9.47 15.31
C ASP A 308 -17.14 -9.69 16.51
N ALA A 309 -17.63 -9.33 17.70
CA ALA A 309 -16.90 -9.50 18.96
C ALA A 309 -16.80 -10.98 19.40
N PHE A 310 -17.60 -11.88 18.82
CA PHE A 310 -17.71 -13.29 19.20
C PHE A 310 -16.76 -14.19 18.40
N GLY A 311 -15.91 -13.60 17.55
CA GLY A 311 -14.94 -14.34 16.75
C GLY A 311 -15.49 -14.81 15.41
N ASN A 312 -16.71 -14.44 15.04
CA ASN A 312 -17.21 -14.67 13.68
C ASN A 312 -16.55 -13.69 12.72
N GLY A 313 -16.33 -14.13 11.49
CA GLY A 313 -15.65 -13.33 10.49
C GLY A 313 -15.94 -13.77 9.08
N GLU A 314 -15.98 -12.80 8.17
CA GLU A 314 -16.12 -13.03 6.74
C GLU A 314 -15.07 -12.19 6.02
N ILE A 315 -14.44 -12.78 5.00
CA ILE A 315 -13.44 -12.13 4.15
C ILE A 315 -13.66 -12.58 2.71
N THR A 316 -13.57 -11.64 1.78
CA THR A 316 -13.58 -11.92 0.35
C THR A 316 -12.52 -11.07 -0.33
N ASN A 317 -11.62 -11.73 -1.06
CA ASN A 317 -10.58 -11.11 -1.86
C ASN A 317 -10.80 -11.45 -3.33
N THR A 318 -10.70 -10.44 -4.20
CA THR A 318 -10.93 -10.59 -5.64
C THR A 318 -9.81 -9.89 -6.40
N ASN A 319 -9.38 -10.49 -7.50
CA ASN A 319 -8.61 -9.79 -8.53
C ASN A 319 -9.32 -9.91 -9.88
N ARG A 320 -9.26 -8.84 -10.67
CA ARG A 320 -9.57 -8.81 -12.10
C ARG A 320 -8.37 -8.23 -12.83
N THR A 321 -7.94 -8.90 -13.89
CA THR A 321 -6.85 -8.42 -14.75
C THR A 321 -7.28 -8.56 -16.20
N ALA A 322 -7.20 -7.47 -16.97
CA ALA A 322 -7.55 -7.42 -18.38
C ALA A 322 -6.33 -7.31 -19.29
N GLY A 323 -6.48 -7.66 -20.57
CA GLY A 323 -5.51 -7.43 -21.62
C GLY A 323 -4.14 -8.07 -21.37
N ILE A 324 -4.13 -9.33 -20.93
CA ILE A 324 -2.91 -10.05 -20.55
C ILE A 324 -2.16 -10.45 -21.80
N ASN A 325 -0.88 -10.09 -21.85
CA ASN A 325 0.08 -10.52 -22.86
C ASN A 325 1.43 -10.80 -22.18
N LEU A 326 1.81 -12.07 -22.15
CA LEU A 326 3.02 -12.57 -21.52
C LEU A 326 4.00 -13.11 -22.58
N LEU A 327 5.29 -12.88 -22.33
CA LEU A 327 6.42 -13.47 -23.07
C LEU A 327 6.26 -13.28 -24.58
N GLY A 328 6.03 -12.04 -25.01
CA GLY A 328 5.85 -11.69 -26.42
C GLY A 328 4.57 -12.24 -27.05
N GLY A 329 3.60 -12.70 -26.25
CA GLY A 329 2.33 -13.22 -26.73
C GLY A 329 2.20 -14.74 -26.69
N LEU A 330 3.18 -15.42 -26.08
CA LEU A 330 3.13 -16.86 -25.86
C LEU A 330 1.97 -17.26 -24.94
N VAL A 331 1.63 -16.39 -23.97
CA VAL A 331 0.41 -16.53 -23.16
C VAL A 331 -0.40 -15.23 -23.26
N LYS A 332 -1.65 -15.33 -23.71
CA LYS A 332 -2.56 -14.19 -23.86
C LYS A 332 -3.90 -14.51 -23.23
N ALA A 333 -4.54 -13.53 -22.59
CA ALA A 333 -5.93 -13.63 -22.19
C ALA A 333 -6.60 -12.26 -22.27
N THR A 334 -7.87 -12.23 -22.66
CA THR A 334 -8.64 -10.97 -22.66
C THR A 334 -8.87 -10.50 -21.22
N ALA A 335 -9.26 -11.42 -20.34
CA ALA A 335 -9.44 -11.13 -18.94
C ALA A 335 -9.32 -12.40 -18.09
N VAL A 336 -8.89 -12.20 -16.85
CA VAL A 336 -9.02 -13.20 -15.80
C VAL A 336 -9.58 -12.56 -14.55
N LYS A 337 -10.38 -13.31 -13.81
CA LYS A 337 -10.88 -12.92 -12.51
C LYS A 337 -10.76 -14.10 -11.56
N VAL A 338 -10.30 -13.83 -10.36
CA VAL A 338 -10.31 -14.81 -9.27
C VAL A 338 -10.99 -14.24 -8.05
N THR A 339 -11.61 -15.10 -7.25
CA THR A 339 -12.20 -14.75 -5.97
C THR A 339 -11.91 -15.85 -4.97
N ALA A 340 -11.42 -15.47 -3.78
CA ALA A 340 -11.31 -16.33 -2.61
C ALA A 340 -12.18 -15.73 -1.50
N SER A 341 -13.00 -16.55 -0.87
CA SER A 341 -13.87 -16.15 0.24
C SER A 341 -13.75 -17.13 1.39
N GLY A 342 -13.69 -16.62 2.61
CA GLY A 342 -13.71 -17.41 3.84
C GLY A 342 -14.76 -16.86 4.81
N LYS A 343 -15.43 -17.75 5.52
CA LYS A 343 -16.39 -17.39 6.56
C LYS A 343 -16.23 -18.33 7.76
N LEU A 344 -16.00 -17.75 8.92
CA LEU A 344 -16.01 -18.41 10.22
C LEU A 344 -17.29 -17.99 10.95
N GLN A 345 -18.14 -18.95 11.27
CA GLN A 345 -19.42 -18.75 11.94
C GLN A 345 -19.57 -19.82 13.03
N ASP A 346 -19.67 -19.42 14.29
CA ASP A 346 -19.88 -20.29 15.44
C ASP A 346 -18.86 -21.44 15.50
N GLY A 347 -17.59 -21.13 15.22
CA GLY A 347 -16.49 -22.09 15.16
C GLY A 347 -16.42 -22.94 13.89
N ALA A 348 -17.45 -22.91 13.03
CA ALA A 348 -17.46 -23.60 11.76
C ALA A 348 -16.89 -22.72 10.63
N TYR A 349 -15.90 -23.25 9.91
CA TYR A 349 -15.31 -22.56 8.76
C TYR A 349 -15.89 -23.07 7.44
N THR A 350 -16.20 -22.14 6.54
CA THR A 350 -16.56 -22.41 5.14
C THR A 350 -15.69 -21.54 4.23
N GLY A 351 -15.24 -22.11 3.12
CA GLY A 351 -14.37 -21.44 2.15
C GLY A 351 -14.84 -21.70 0.73
N SER A 352 -14.57 -20.77 -0.18
CA SER A 352 -14.83 -20.94 -1.61
C SER A 352 -13.79 -20.22 -2.45
N MET A 353 -13.49 -20.78 -3.61
CA MET A 353 -12.58 -20.21 -4.60
C MET A 353 -13.18 -20.34 -5.99
N LYS A 354 -13.09 -19.28 -6.79
CA LYS A 354 -13.65 -19.24 -8.15
C LYS A 354 -12.69 -18.52 -9.10
N MET A 355 -12.51 -19.10 -10.30
CA MET A 355 -11.86 -18.46 -11.43
C MET A 355 -12.87 -18.22 -12.55
N GLU A 356 -12.77 -17.09 -13.24
CA GLU A 356 -13.45 -16.79 -14.50
C GLU A 356 -12.36 -16.36 -15.50
N LEU A 357 -12.41 -16.92 -16.71
CA LEU A 357 -11.36 -16.78 -17.73
C LEU A 357 -11.97 -16.43 -19.09
N VAL A 358 -11.34 -15.51 -19.81
CA VAL A 358 -11.81 -15.07 -21.14
C VAL A 358 -10.66 -15.15 -22.15
N ASN A 359 -10.84 -15.99 -23.18
CA ASN A 359 -9.95 -16.14 -24.33
C ASN A 359 -8.49 -16.40 -23.95
N LEU A 360 -8.23 -17.32 -23.02
CA LEU A 360 -6.86 -17.73 -22.72
C LEU A 360 -6.30 -18.53 -23.90
N VAL A 361 -5.13 -18.11 -24.38
CA VAL A 361 -4.35 -18.79 -25.39
C VAL A 361 -2.95 -19.01 -24.83
N ILE A 362 -2.47 -20.25 -24.90
CA ILE A 362 -1.11 -20.64 -24.49
C ILE A 362 -0.45 -21.35 -25.67
N ALA A 363 0.69 -20.84 -26.13
CA ALA A 363 1.42 -21.36 -27.29
C ALA A 363 0.54 -21.58 -28.53
N GLY A 364 -0.39 -20.65 -28.77
CA GLY A 364 -1.34 -20.70 -29.88
C GLY A 364 -2.58 -21.59 -29.65
N GLN A 365 -2.62 -22.36 -28.57
CA GLN A 365 -3.76 -23.21 -28.23
C GLN A 365 -4.75 -22.46 -27.34
N THR A 366 -6.03 -22.43 -27.74
CA THR A 366 -7.08 -21.84 -26.93
C THR A 366 -7.44 -22.79 -25.80
N ILE A 367 -7.46 -22.27 -24.58
CA ILE A 367 -7.85 -23.00 -23.37
C ILE A 367 -9.36 -22.78 -23.13
N PRO A 368 -10.12 -23.83 -22.77
CA PRO A 368 -11.53 -23.68 -22.41
C PRO A 368 -11.75 -22.65 -21.30
N ILE A 369 -12.92 -22.00 -21.30
CA ILE A 369 -13.29 -21.03 -20.25
C ILE A 369 -13.49 -21.70 -18.89
N ASP A 370 -13.90 -22.97 -18.88
CA ASP A 370 -14.17 -23.77 -17.69
C ASP A 370 -13.01 -24.72 -17.43
N VAL A 371 -11.97 -24.21 -16.76
CA VAL A 371 -10.81 -25.01 -16.36
C VAL A 371 -10.99 -25.55 -14.95
N SER A 372 -10.92 -26.88 -14.81
CA SER A 372 -10.98 -27.54 -13.50
C SER A 372 -9.88 -27.04 -12.56
N PRO A 373 -10.13 -26.98 -11.23
CA PRO A 373 -9.11 -26.63 -10.25
C PRO A 373 -7.84 -27.44 -10.41
N ASN A 374 -6.68 -26.80 -10.24
CA ASN A 374 -5.35 -27.41 -10.29
C ASN A 374 -5.00 -28.10 -11.62
N THR A 375 -5.48 -27.58 -12.74
CA THR A 375 -5.11 -28.10 -14.07
C THR A 375 -3.66 -27.75 -14.40
N ILE A 376 -2.84 -28.75 -14.72
CA ILE A 376 -1.42 -28.57 -15.05
C ILE A 376 -1.18 -28.86 -16.53
N LEU A 377 -0.52 -27.95 -17.22
CA LEU A 377 -0.09 -28.08 -18.62
C LEU A 377 1.43 -27.98 -18.68
N ASN A 378 2.09 -28.91 -19.35
CA ASN A 378 3.53 -28.80 -19.65
C ASN A 378 3.67 -28.40 -21.11
N ILE A 379 4.25 -27.23 -21.36
CA ILE A 379 4.31 -26.60 -22.68
C ILE A 379 5.78 -26.53 -23.10
N ALA A 380 6.11 -27.18 -24.22
CA ALA A 380 7.48 -27.19 -24.74
C ALA A 380 7.99 -25.76 -24.99
N GLY A 381 9.19 -25.45 -24.49
CA GLY A 381 9.81 -24.13 -24.62
C GLY A 381 9.22 -23.04 -23.70
N LEU A 382 8.29 -23.40 -22.81
CA LEU A 382 7.73 -22.52 -21.80
C LEU A 382 7.95 -23.09 -20.40
N GLY A 383 7.51 -24.33 -20.15
CA GLY A 383 7.52 -24.97 -18.85
C GLY A 383 6.15 -25.36 -18.35
N GLN A 384 6.02 -25.39 -17.02
CA GLN A 384 4.78 -25.81 -16.37
C GLN A 384 3.84 -24.62 -16.22
N VAL A 385 2.60 -24.76 -16.70
CA VAL A 385 1.52 -23.81 -16.50
C VAL A 385 0.45 -24.46 -15.63
N ALA A 386 0.29 -23.98 -14.40
CA ALA A 386 -0.81 -24.33 -13.52
C ALA A 386 -1.95 -23.32 -13.71
N LEU A 387 -3.14 -23.83 -14.00
CA LEU A 387 -4.37 -23.06 -14.16
C LEU A 387 -5.32 -23.35 -13.01
N ASN A 388 -6.04 -22.32 -12.57
CA ASN A 388 -6.99 -22.43 -11.46
C ASN A 388 -6.35 -23.12 -10.23
N LEU A 389 -5.12 -22.73 -9.90
CA LEU A 389 -4.36 -23.32 -8.79
C LEU A 389 -5.01 -22.92 -7.48
N GLN A 390 -5.59 -23.88 -6.77
CA GLN A 390 -6.37 -23.69 -5.55
C GLN A 390 -5.74 -24.46 -4.39
N GLN A 391 -5.59 -23.78 -3.25
CA GLN A 391 -4.99 -24.33 -2.04
C GLN A 391 -5.81 -23.92 -0.82
N THR A 392 -5.98 -24.84 0.12
CA THR A 392 -6.64 -24.59 1.41
C THR A 392 -5.75 -25.05 2.55
N SER A 393 -5.78 -24.32 3.67
CA SER A 393 -5.16 -24.76 4.92
C SER A 393 -6.10 -24.50 6.08
N THR A 394 -6.16 -25.43 7.04
CA THR A 394 -6.93 -25.31 8.28
C THR A 394 -6.04 -25.42 9.51
N ALA A 395 -4.72 -25.50 9.34
CA ALA A 395 -3.75 -25.56 10.42
C ALA A 395 -3.46 -24.15 10.94
N GLY A 396 -4.00 -23.83 12.13
CA GLY A 396 -3.87 -22.51 12.75
C GLY A 396 -4.87 -21.50 12.19
N ALA A 397 -4.53 -20.86 11.07
CA ALA A 397 -5.46 -19.97 10.37
C ALA A 397 -6.17 -20.72 9.24
N PHE A 398 -7.46 -20.48 9.06
CA PHE A 398 -8.22 -20.98 7.93
C PHE A 398 -7.91 -20.16 6.69
N GLN A 399 -7.42 -20.82 5.64
CA GLN A 399 -6.85 -20.16 4.46
C GLN A 399 -7.46 -20.72 3.18
N ASN A 400 -7.67 -19.82 2.20
CA ASN A 400 -7.93 -20.16 0.81
C ASN A 400 -6.99 -19.33 -0.08
N ALA A 401 -6.34 -19.95 -1.05
CA ALA A 401 -5.51 -19.28 -2.04
C ALA A 401 -5.87 -19.77 -3.43
N ILE A 402 -6.12 -18.83 -4.34
CA ILE A 402 -6.34 -19.10 -5.76
C ILE A 402 -5.40 -18.26 -6.61
N THR A 403 -4.75 -18.91 -7.59
CA THR A 403 -3.98 -18.27 -8.65
C THR A 403 -4.53 -18.71 -10.00
N ALA A 404 -4.87 -17.75 -10.85
CA ALA A 404 -5.53 -18.05 -12.11
C ALA A 404 -4.58 -18.75 -13.09
N VAL A 405 -3.38 -18.19 -13.26
CA VAL A 405 -2.30 -18.75 -14.07
C VAL A 405 -1.00 -18.62 -13.30
N ARG A 406 -0.31 -19.74 -13.08
CA ARG A 406 1.06 -19.77 -12.55
C ARG A 406 1.95 -20.49 -13.55
N ILE A 407 2.99 -19.82 -14.02
CA ILE A 407 3.97 -20.37 -14.95
C ILE A 407 5.29 -20.53 -14.22
N THR A 408 5.89 -21.72 -14.30
CA THR A 408 7.27 -21.98 -13.89
C THR A 408 8.09 -22.30 -15.13
N LEU A 409 9.08 -21.46 -15.44
CA LEU A 409 9.85 -21.60 -16.67
C LEU A 409 10.78 -22.82 -16.63
N ASP A 410 10.75 -23.64 -17.66
CA ASP A 410 11.77 -24.68 -17.90
C ASP A 410 12.87 -24.24 -18.89
N THR A 411 12.61 -23.13 -19.58
CA THR A 411 13.45 -22.58 -20.65
C THR A 411 13.67 -21.09 -20.40
N ALA A 412 14.93 -20.66 -20.40
CA ALA A 412 15.27 -19.25 -20.24
C ALA A 412 14.78 -18.44 -21.44
N GLN A 413 14.05 -17.35 -21.18
CA GLN A 413 13.45 -16.51 -22.23
C GLN A 413 13.06 -15.14 -21.68
N ALA A 414 13.00 -14.13 -22.56
CA ALA A 414 12.64 -12.76 -22.19
C ALA A 414 13.47 -12.17 -21.03
N GLY A 415 14.73 -12.60 -20.90
CA GLY A 415 15.61 -12.20 -19.79
C GLY A 415 15.34 -12.91 -18.46
N LEU A 416 14.40 -13.84 -18.41
CA LEU A 416 14.12 -14.68 -17.26
C LEU A 416 14.90 -16.00 -17.32
N PRO A 417 15.51 -16.46 -16.20
CA PRO A 417 16.17 -17.74 -16.11
C PRO A 417 15.16 -18.90 -15.99
N VAL A 418 15.66 -20.13 -16.15
CA VAL A 418 14.94 -21.35 -15.76
C VAL A 418 14.57 -21.29 -14.28
N GLY A 419 13.37 -21.75 -13.93
CA GLY A 419 12.82 -21.70 -12.58
C GLY A 419 12.16 -20.38 -12.20
N ALA A 420 12.19 -19.35 -13.07
CA ALA A 420 11.42 -18.13 -12.84
C ALA A 420 9.92 -18.45 -12.79
N VAL A 421 9.21 -17.78 -11.87
CA VAL A 421 7.79 -17.97 -11.62
C VAL A 421 7.03 -16.70 -11.98
N ILE A 422 5.98 -16.85 -12.79
CA ILE A 422 5.04 -15.80 -13.16
C ILE A 422 3.67 -16.17 -12.61
N GLU A 423 3.07 -15.30 -11.82
CA GLU A 423 1.72 -15.47 -11.26
C GLU A 423 0.81 -14.40 -11.84
N LEU A 424 -0.41 -14.79 -12.23
CA LEU A 424 -1.46 -13.91 -12.71
C LEU A 424 -2.79 -14.20 -12.00
N GLY A 425 -3.48 -13.12 -11.62
CA GLY A 425 -4.78 -13.18 -10.97
C GLY A 425 -4.73 -13.97 -9.67
N VAL A 426 -4.31 -13.32 -8.59
CA VAL A 426 -4.17 -13.98 -7.28
C VAL A 426 -5.15 -13.41 -6.28
N ALA A 427 -5.79 -14.29 -5.52
CA ALA A 427 -6.58 -13.94 -4.34
C ALA A 427 -6.31 -14.94 -3.21
N TYR A 428 -6.06 -14.42 -2.02
CA TYR A 428 -5.75 -15.18 -0.82
C TYR A 428 -6.52 -14.62 0.37
N THR A 429 -7.15 -15.48 1.15
CA THR A 429 -7.85 -15.11 2.39
C THR A 429 -7.33 -15.94 3.54
N ALA A 430 -7.24 -15.33 4.73
CA ALA A 430 -6.94 -15.99 5.98
C ALA A 430 -7.84 -15.47 7.11
N ILE A 431 -8.39 -16.39 7.90
CA ILE A 431 -9.08 -16.09 9.16
C ILE A 431 -8.36 -16.85 10.27
N ALA A 432 -7.76 -16.13 11.21
CA ALA A 432 -7.29 -16.70 12.46
C ALA A 432 -8.38 -16.50 13.52
N PRO A 433 -8.87 -17.58 14.17
CA PRO A 433 -9.78 -17.43 15.30
C PRO A 433 -9.11 -16.66 16.44
N PRO A 434 -9.88 -16.04 17.35
CA PRO A 434 -9.33 -15.42 18.55
C PRO A 434 -8.50 -16.45 19.34
N ALA A 435 -7.44 -15.97 20.01
CA ALA A 435 -6.70 -16.81 20.95
C ALA A 435 -7.64 -17.26 22.07
N ALA A 436 -7.61 -18.55 22.39
CA ALA A 436 -8.41 -19.15 23.45
C ALA A 436 -7.99 -18.66 24.84
#